data_AF-A0A8J2JGE3-F1
#
_entry.id   AF-A0A8J2JGE3-F1
#
_cell.length_a   1.000
_cell.length_b   1.000
_cell.length_c   1.000
_cell.angle_alpha   90.00
_cell.angle_beta   90.00
_cell.angle_gamma   90.00
#
_symmetry.space_group_name_H-M   'P 1'
#
loop_
_entity.id
_entity.type
_entity.pdbx_description
1 polymer ?
#
loop_
_entity_poly.entity_id
_entity_poly.type
_entity_poly.pdbx_seq_one_letter_code
_entity_poly.pdbx_strand_id
1 'polypeptide(L)' 'MGRRTWESVPTKFRPLPGRLNVVLSTNADAESLGIGENVLLCSKWNEVVEKLGELKESKEVDKVWVVGGSGI' A
#
# COMPACT_ATOMS: atom_id res chain seq x y z
N MET A 1 2.91 3.27 -1.20
CA MET A 1 3.66 4.18 -0.30
C MET A 1 4.62 3.38 0.56
N GLY A 2 5.70 3.98 1.07
CA GLY A 2 6.64 3.26 1.92
C GLY A 2 6.16 3.17 3.38
N ARG A 3 6.69 2.22 4.16
CA ARG A 3 6.37 2.04 5.60
C ARG A 3 6.40 3.35 6.40
N ARG A 4 7.48 4.14 6.28
CA ARG A 4 7.62 5.40 7.03
C ARG A 4 6.53 6.41 6.68
N THR A 5 6.14 6.48 5.41
CA THR A 5 5.02 7.32 4.97
C THR A 5 3.71 6.82 5.55
N TRP A 6 3.48 5.50 5.54
CA TRP A 6 2.29 4.90 6.16
C TRP A 6 2.20 5.19 7.66
N GLU A 7 3.30 5.10 8.40
CA GLU A 7 3.35 5.40 9.84
C GLU A 7 3.18 6.89 10.17
N SER A 8 3.58 7.78 9.26
CA SER A 8 3.37 9.22 9.44
C SER A 8 1.90 9.64 9.31
N VAL A 9 1.04 8.82 8.69
CA VAL A 9 -0.39 9.10 8.61
C VAL A 9 -1.04 8.75 9.96
N PRO A 10 -1.79 9.67 10.60
CA PRO A 10 -2.47 9.39 11.86
C PRO A 10 -3.39 8.17 11.74
N THR A 11 -3.43 7.33 12.77
CA THR A 11 -4.19 6.06 12.80
C THR A 11 -5.63 6.20 12.33
N LYS A 12 -6.34 7.25 12.76
CA LYS A 12 -7.73 7.55 12.38
C LYS A 12 -7.96 7.85 10.88
N PHE A 13 -6.89 8.15 10.14
CA PHE A 13 -6.95 8.43 8.70
C PHE A 13 -6.37 7.28 7.87
N ARG A 14 -6.03 6.16 8.51
CA ARG A 14 -5.56 4.93 7.85
C ARG A 14 -6.68 3.89 7.83
N PRO A 15 -6.90 3.20 6.71
CA PRO A 15 -6.34 3.48 5.38
C PRO A 15 -6.90 4.78 4.77
N LEU A 16 -6.21 5.31 3.75
CA LEU A 16 -6.72 6.47 3.02
C LEU A 16 -8.07 6.11 2.36
N PRO A 17 -9.16 6.85 2.65
CA PRO A 17 -10.50 6.45 2.23
C PRO A 17 -10.65 6.50 0.71
N GLY A 18 -11.53 5.63 0.20
CA GLY A 18 -11.93 5.55 -1.20
C GLY A 18 -10.86 5.00 -2.15
N ARG A 19 -9.77 4.43 -1.62
CA ARG A 19 -8.63 3.95 -2.40
C ARG A 19 -8.08 2.65 -1.83
N LEU A 20 -7.59 1.79 -2.70
CA LEU A 20 -6.71 0.69 -2.31
C LEU A 20 -5.38 1.27 -1.84
N ASN A 21 -4.96 0.90 -0.63
CA ASN A 21 -3.69 1.35 -0.07
C ASN A 21 -2.65 0.24 -0.25
N VAL A 22 -1.49 0.54 -0.79
CA VAL A 22 -0.37 -0.42 -0.88
C VAL A 22 0.81 0.11 -0.08
N VAL A 23 1.28 -0.68 0.88
CA VAL A 23 2.43 -0.36 1.74
C VAL A 23 3.59 -1.27 1.37
N LEU A 24 4.74 -0.68 1.02
CA LEU A 24 5.98 -1.41 0.75
C LEU A 24 6.86 -1.42 2.00
N SER A 25 7.18 -2.60 2.49
CA SER A 25 8.07 -2.82 3.65
C SER A 25 8.71 -4.20 3.63
N THR A 26 10.02 -4.29 3.80
CA THR A 26 10.73 -5.58 3.87
C THR A 26 10.71 -6.22 5.25
N ASN A 27 10.54 -5.43 6.31
CA ASN A 27 10.76 -5.84 7.71
C ASN A 27 9.54 -5.56 8.60
N ALA A 28 8.34 -5.44 8.04
CA ALA A 28 7.14 -5.20 8.83
C ALA A 28 6.11 -6.29 8.56
N ASP A 29 5.32 -6.62 9.57
CA ASP A 29 4.16 -7.48 9.47
C ASP A 29 2.86 -6.66 9.42
N ALA A 30 1.76 -7.32 9.06
CA ALA A 30 0.46 -6.68 8.91
C ALA A 30 -0.09 -6.14 10.26
N GLU A 31 0.18 -6.85 11.35
CA GLU A 31 -0.34 -6.53 12.69
C GLU A 31 0.29 -5.24 13.24
N SER A 32 1.62 -5.14 13.19
CA SER A 32 2.38 -3.96 13.65
C SER A 32 2.03 -2.68 12.89
N LEU A 33 1.60 -2.80 11.63
CA LEU A 33 1.22 -1.67 10.79
C LEU A 33 -0.29 -1.37 10.83
N GLY A 34 -1.08 -2.16 11.55
CA GLY A 34 -2.54 -2.01 11.59
C GLY A 34 -3.18 -2.16 10.20
N ILE A 35 -2.65 -3.08 9.40
CA ILE A 35 -3.13 -3.37 8.04
C ILE A 35 -4.47 -4.10 8.17
N GLY A 36 -5.54 -3.45 7.74
CA GLY A 36 -6.89 -4.02 7.69
C GLY A 36 -7.34 -4.28 6.26
N GLU A 37 -8.66 -4.34 6.08
CA GLU A 37 -9.27 -4.45 4.76
C GLU A 37 -8.86 -3.28 3.86
N ASN A 38 -8.74 -3.56 2.56
CA ASN A 38 -8.35 -2.57 1.53
C ASN A 38 -6.92 -2.03 1.66
N VAL A 39 -6.03 -2.80 2.30
CA VAL A 39 -4.60 -2.52 2.38
C VAL A 39 -3.78 -3.74 1.98
N LEU A 40 -2.87 -3.57 1.01
CA LEU A 40 -1.91 -4.60 0.62
C LEU A 40 -0.54 -4.27 1.22
N LEU A 41 0.02 -5.23 1.95
CA LEU A 41 1.41 -5.18 2.38
C LEU A 41 2.25 -5.98 1.38
N CYS A 42 3.23 -5.34 0.76
CA CYS A 42 4.17 -5.97 -0.15
C CYS A 42 5.59 -5.78 0.37
N SER A 43 6.44 -6.77 0.12
CA SER A 43 7.83 -6.74 0.57
C SER A 43 8.81 -6.33 -0.52
N LYS A 44 8.40 -6.46 -1.79
CA LYS A 44 9.24 -6.19 -2.96
C LYS A 44 8.46 -5.40 -4.01
N TRP A 45 9.17 -4.61 -4.80
CA TRP A 45 8.55 -3.80 -5.86
C TRP A 45 7.88 -4.66 -6.95
N ASN A 46 8.52 -5.76 -7.36
CA ASN A 46 7.95 -6.64 -8.39
C ASN A 46 6.60 -7.20 -7.97
N GLU A 47 6.45 -7.58 -6.70
CA GLU A 47 5.18 -8.05 -6.12
C GLU A 47 4.09 -6.97 -6.19
N VAL A 48 4.46 -5.70 -5.97
CA VAL A 48 3.53 -4.56 -6.10
C VAL A 48 3.05 -4.43 -7.54
N VAL A 49 3.98 -4.47 -8.51
CA VAL A 49 3.65 -4.31 -9.94
C VAL A 49 2.77 -5.45 -10.44
N GLU A 50 3.08 -6.69 -10.05
CA GLU A 50 2.31 -7.88 -10.41
C GLU A 50 0.86 -7.77 -9.90
N LYS A 51 0.67 -7.56 -8.59
CA LYS A 51 -0.66 -7.40 -7.98
C LYS A 51 -1.45 -6.24 -8.57
N LEU A 52 -0.81 -5.10 -8.80
CA LEU A 52 -1.48 -3.94 -9.41
C LEU A 52 -1.82 -4.18 -10.89
N GLY A 53 -1.04 -5.01 -11.60
CA GLY A 53 -1.35 -5.46 -12.95
C GLY A 53 -2.65 -6.26 -12.98
N GLU A 54 -2.75 -7.29 -12.14
CA GLU A 54 -3.94 -8.14 -12.00
C GLU A 54 -5.19 -7.32 -11.65
N LEU A 55 -5.08 -6.43 -10.67
CA LEU A 55 -6.19 -5.55 -10.23
C LEU A 55 -6.62 -4.54 -11.29
N LYS A 56 -5.70 -4.17 -12.19
CA LYS A 56 -6.01 -3.28 -13.31
C LYS A 56 -6.72 -4.05 -14.42
N GLU A 57 -6.31 -5.29 -14.69
CA GLU A 57 -6.98 -6.18 -15.64
C GLU A 57 -8.41 -6.53 -15.19
N SER A 58 -8.61 -6.77 -13.89
CA SER A 58 -9.93 -6.99 -13.29
C SER A 58 -10.78 -5.71 -13.19
N LYS A 59 -10.22 -4.55 -13.54
CA LYS A 59 -10.84 -3.20 -13.43
C LYS A 59 -11.25 -2.80 -12.01
N GLU A 60 -10.63 -3.40 -11.00
CA GLU A 60 -10.79 -3.00 -9.60
C GLU A 60 -10.03 -1.69 -9.29
N VAL A 61 -8.96 -1.41 -10.05
CA VAL A 61 -8.16 -0.18 -9.94
C VAL A 61 -8.03 0.49 -11.30
N ASP A 62 -8.29 1.80 -11.36
CA ASP A 62 -8.11 2.62 -12.57
C ASP A 62 -6.68 3.21 -12.63
N LYS A 63 -6.33 4.02 -11.64
CA LYS A 63 -5.06 4.75 -11.56
C LYS A 63 -4.27 4.39 -10.31
N VAL A 64 -2.95 4.37 -10.47
CA VAL A 64 -1.99 4.08 -9.41
C VAL A 64 -1.15 5.33 -9.17
N TRP A 65 -0.97 5.70 -7.90
CA TRP A 65 -0.13 6.81 -7.49
C TRP A 65 0.92 6.37 -6.47
N VAL A 66 2.17 6.77 -6.70
CA VAL A 66 3.21 6.73 -5.68
C VAL A 66 3.09 7.98 -4.84
N VAL A 67 2.65 7.84 -3.59
CA VAL A 67 2.46 8.97 -2.65
C VAL A 67 3.61 9.13 -1.66
N GLY A 68 4.81 8.70 -2.06
CA GLY A 68 6.05 8.75 -1.27
C GLY A 68 6.37 7.46 -0.50
N GLY A 69 7.47 7.41 0.26
CA GLY A 69 8.49 8.45 0.44
C GLY A 69 9.77 8.17 -0.36
N SER A 70 10.88 8.80 0.02
CA SER A 70 12.17 8.80 -0.71
C SER A 70 12.83 7.44 -0.98
N GLY A 71 12.34 6.37 -0.36
CA GLY A 71 12.86 5.01 -0.53
C GLY A 71 11.96 4.10 -1.37
N ILE A 72 10.92 4.65 -1.97
CA ILE A 72 10.14 4.03 -3.07
C ILE A 72 10.68 4.59 -4.37
#